data_AF-A0ABD5UKI7-F1
#
_entry.id   AF-A0ABD5UKI7-F1
#
_cell.length_a   1.000
_cell.length_b   1.000
_cell.length_c   1.000
_cell.angle_alpha   90.00
_cell.angle_beta   90.00
_cell.angle_gamma   90.00
#
_symmetry.space_group_name_H-M   'P 1'
#
loop_
_entity.id
_entity.type
_entity.pdbx_description
1 polymer ?
#
loop_
_entity_poly.entity_id
_entity_poly.type
_entity_poly.pdbx_seq_one_letter_code
_entity_poly.pdbx_strand_id
1 'polypeptide(L)'
;MDTTMTSSFTPGDEWPFHYRGYGLSANQDGEVWWQVYNGTDRLKLDPTPTDFVEDLLGVKRNGGAVRVTEAGTVIAQLETDTESRSSDYETVYIGELDLDGELVPPENPERSVPVSPNGLDPGDLWTSIYDGAKYSFNGGRFWWKNGETKLHHSFAETLPSRIVNELKRLRPDGGSFQITPAGDVLTQLPTAKSPPDVREQFRDLPSEVKRILKLRRDRGNVDMLPVYVGHLEQNDRPIEVEEPTRLTDPLSEQEEASLEAWAAHMGSYEESDLSEEDHQLDDTGEGR
;
A
#
# COMPACT_ATOMS: atom_id res chain seq x y z
N MET A 1 -23.77 14.79 0.80
CA MET A 1 -24.10 14.49 -0.60
C MET A 1 -23.35 13.22 -0.90
N ASP A 2 -24.11 12.14 -1.07
CA ASP A 2 -23.62 10.79 -1.31
C ASP A 2 -23.06 10.74 -2.73
N THR A 3 -21.75 10.60 -2.85
CA THR A 3 -21.09 10.31 -4.12
C THR A 3 -20.43 8.95 -3.98
N THR A 4 -21.22 7.89 -3.89
CA THR A 4 -20.76 6.58 -4.36
C THR A 4 -20.41 6.74 -5.83
N MET A 5 -19.13 6.95 -6.14
CA MET A 5 -18.59 6.80 -7.48
C MET A 5 -18.64 5.32 -7.87
N THR A 6 -19.85 4.80 -8.10
CA THR A 6 -20.02 3.60 -8.90
C THR A 6 -20.13 4.08 -10.35
N SER A 7 -19.03 4.58 -10.93
CA SER A 7 -18.95 4.57 -12.39
C SER A 7 -18.94 3.09 -12.78
N SER A 8 -19.94 2.66 -13.52
CA SER A 8 -20.12 1.27 -13.93
C SER A 8 -19.05 0.89 -14.95
N PHE A 9 -17.84 0.60 -14.48
CA PHE A 9 -16.79 0.02 -15.30
C PHE A 9 -17.26 -1.36 -15.77
N THR A 10 -16.98 -1.66 -17.04
CA THR A 10 -17.15 -2.97 -17.65
C THR A 10 -15.78 -3.65 -17.74
N PRO A 11 -15.68 -4.98 -17.59
CA PRO A 11 -14.40 -5.67 -17.76
C PRO A 11 -13.72 -5.29 -19.08
N GLY A 12 -12.49 -4.79 -18.99
CA GLY A 12 -11.68 -4.29 -20.11
C GLY A 12 -11.63 -2.77 -20.24
N ASP A 13 -12.45 -2.01 -19.51
CA ASP A 13 -12.37 -0.55 -19.49
C ASP A 13 -11.05 -0.07 -18.89
N GLU A 14 -10.52 1.05 -19.39
CA GLU A 14 -9.35 1.72 -18.80
C GLU A 14 -9.60 2.04 -17.32
N TRP A 15 -8.66 1.67 -16.47
CA TRP A 15 -8.71 1.98 -15.05
C TRP A 15 -8.02 3.32 -14.79
N PRO A 16 -8.76 4.37 -14.39
CA PRO A 16 -8.22 5.72 -14.27
C PRO A 16 -7.40 5.94 -13.00
N PHE A 17 -7.41 4.98 -12.07
CA PHE A 17 -6.71 5.07 -10.79
C PHE A 17 -5.43 4.22 -10.80
N HIS A 18 -4.80 4.11 -9.64
CA HIS A 18 -3.47 3.54 -9.55
C HIS A 18 -3.45 2.01 -9.58
N TYR A 19 -2.44 1.46 -10.28
CA TYR A 19 -2.14 0.02 -10.25
C TYR A 19 -1.45 -0.39 -8.94
N ARG A 20 -2.25 -0.83 -7.96
CA ARG A 20 -1.79 -1.31 -6.65
C ARG A 20 -2.74 -2.37 -6.10
N GLY A 21 -2.28 -3.14 -5.11
CA GLY A 21 -3.13 -4.10 -4.41
C GLY A 21 -2.48 -5.45 -4.19
N TYR A 22 -3.27 -6.36 -3.62
CA TYR A 22 -2.91 -7.76 -3.36
C TYR A 22 -2.70 -8.51 -4.68
N GLY A 23 -1.55 -9.16 -4.84
CA GLY A 23 -1.20 -9.80 -6.10
C GLY A 23 -1.76 -11.21 -6.23
N LEU A 24 -2.59 -11.46 -7.24
CA LEU A 24 -3.03 -12.81 -7.61
C LEU A 24 -2.62 -13.10 -9.05
N SER A 25 -2.68 -14.37 -9.43
CA SER A 25 -2.56 -14.82 -10.80
C SER A 25 -3.63 -15.86 -11.10
N ALA A 26 -4.13 -15.87 -12.32
CA ALA A 26 -5.02 -16.90 -12.80
C ALA A 26 -4.56 -17.47 -14.14
N ASN A 27 -5.02 -18.66 -14.50
CA ASN A 27 -4.77 -19.31 -15.79
C ASN A 27 -6.06 -19.56 -16.57
N GLN A 28 -5.91 -20.02 -17.81
CA GLN A 28 -7.02 -20.41 -18.69
C GLN A 28 -7.90 -21.55 -18.15
N ASP A 29 -7.39 -22.33 -17.19
CA ASP A 29 -8.13 -23.43 -16.55
C ASP A 29 -9.00 -22.93 -15.37
N GLY A 30 -8.94 -21.63 -15.09
CA GLY A 30 -9.69 -20.97 -14.02
C GLY A 30 -9.07 -21.13 -12.63
N GLU A 31 -7.86 -21.67 -12.51
CA GLU A 31 -7.17 -21.71 -11.23
C GLU A 31 -6.68 -20.31 -10.85
N VAL A 32 -6.91 -19.91 -9.60
CA VAL A 32 -6.44 -18.64 -9.04
C VAL A 32 -5.45 -18.94 -7.93
N TRP A 33 -4.32 -18.24 -7.89
CA TRP A 33 -3.28 -18.48 -6.89
C TRP A 33 -2.50 -17.23 -6.49
N TRP A 34 -1.90 -17.32 -5.31
CA TRP A 34 -0.84 -16.43 -4.84
C TRP A 34 0.52 -17.13 -4.94
N GLN A 35 1.59 -16.37 -5.21
CA GLN A 35 2.96 -16.90 -5.26
C GLN A 35 3.96 -15.83 -4.81
N VAL A 36 4.93 -16.21 -3.98
CA VAL A 36 5.91 -15.24 -3.43
C VAL A 36 6.96 -14.82 -4.45
N TYR A 37 7.51 -15.76 -5.22
CA TYR A 37 8.51 -15.53 -6.26
C TYR A 37 8.33 -16.54 -7.39
N ASN A 38 8.74 -16.18 -8.60
CA ASN A 38 8.79 -17.14 -9.70
C ASN A 38 9.60 -18.38 -9.30
N GLY A 39 9.04 -19.56 -9.56
CA GLY A 39 9.64 -20.85 -9.23
C GLY A 39 9.46 -21.34 -7.79
N THR A 40 8.62 -20.69 -6.97
CA THR A 40 8.15 -21.26 -5.68
C THR A 40 6.81 -21.97 -5.85
N ASP A 41 6.37 -22.69 -4.81
CA ASP A 41 5.02 -23.26 -4.79
C ASP A 41 3.97 -22.14 -4.93
N ARG A 42 2.87 -22.50 -5.59
CA ARG A 42 1.66 -21.68 -5.69
C ARG A 42 0.76 -22.03 -4.51
N LEU A 43 0.10 -21.04 -3.91
CA LEU A 43 -0.99 -21.27 -2.98
C LEU A 43 -2.29 -20.96 -3.70
N LYS A 44 -3.12 -21.98 -3.96
CA LYS A 44 -4.39 -21.82 -4.68
C LYS A 44 -5.40 -21.13 -3.78
N LEU A 45 -6.15 -20.19 -4.32
CA LEU A 45 -7.27 -19.58 -3.62
C LEU A 45 -8.45 -20.55 -3.64
N ASP A 46 -9.02 -20.83 -2.46
CA ASP A 46 -10.19 -21.69 -2.29
C ASP A 46 -11.22 -21.00 -1.38
N PRO A 47 -12.51 -20.88 -1.80
CA PRO A 47 -13.04 -21.29 -3.09
C PRO A 47 -12.48 -20.46 -4.24
N THR A 48 -12.40 -21.06 -5.44
CA THR A 48 -12.08 -20.31 -6.66
C THR A 48 -13.21 -19.30 -6.95
N PRO A 49 -12.90 -18.00 -7.10
CA PRO A 49 -13.91 -16.99 -7.42
C PRO A 49 -14.26 -17.03 -8.91
N THR A 50 -15.30 -17.80 -9.27
CA THR A 50 -15.68 -18.09 -10.66
C THR A 50 -16.05 -16.83 -11.46
N ASP A 51 -16.83 -15.92 -10.88
CA ASP A 51 -17.28 -14.70 -11.59
C ASP A 51 -16.09 -13.83 -12.01
N PHE A 52 -15.11 -13.64 -11.11
CA PHE A 52 -13.84 -12.98 -11.43
C PHE A 52 -13.07 -13.70 -12.54
N VAL A 53 -13.02 -15.03 -12.50
CA VAL A 53 -12.31 -15.83 -13.51
C VAL A 53 -12.95 -15.63 -14.89
N GLU A 54 -14.27 -15.65 -14.97
CA GLU A 54 -15.00 -15.42 -16.22
C GLU A 54 -14.69 -14.02 -16.79
N ASP A 55 -14.78 -12.98 -15.95
CA ASP A 55 -14.48 -11.61 -16.34
C ASP A 55 -13.01 -11.45 -16.81
N LEU A 56 -12.07 -12.01 -16.03
CA LEU A 56 -10.65 -11.97 -16.38
C LEU A 56 -10.37 -12.69 -17.70
N LEU A 57 -10.92 -13.87 -17.93
CA LEU A 57 -10.68 -14.63 -19.17
C LEU A 57 -11.39 -14.01 -20.37
N GLY A 58 -12.46 -13.24 -20.16
CA GLY A 58 -13.07 -12.38 -21.17
C GLY A 58 -12.11 -11.32 -21.71
N VAL A 59 -11.29 -10.73 -20.83
CA VAL A 59 -10.30 -9.69 -21.18
C VAL A 59 -8.94 -10.28 -21.55
N LYS A 60 -8.45 -11.24 -20.78
CA LYS A 60 -7.15 -11.92 -20.88
C LYS A 60 -7.34 -13.43 -21.04
N ARG A 61 -7.52 -13.90 -22.27
CA ARG A 61 -7.85 -15.31 -22.59
C ARG A 61 -6.93 -16.37 -21.98
N ASN A 62 -5.66 -16.05 -21.75
CA ASN A 62 -4.69 -16.98 -21.16
C ASN A 62 -4.57 -16.84 -19.63
N GLY A 63 -5.39 -16.00 -19.01
CA GLY A 63 -5.24 -15.52 -17.64
C GLY A 63 -4.11 -14.49 -17.50
N GLY A 64 -3.53 -14.40 -16.31
CA GLY A 64 -2.42 -13.50 -16.01
C GLY A 64 -2.43 -13.00 -14.57
N ALA A 65 -1.51 -12.08 -14.29
CA ALA A 65 -1.42 -11.42 -13.00
C ALA A 65 -2.49 -10.31 -12.89
N VAL A 66 -3.08 -10.20 -11.70
CA VAL A 66 -4.06 -9.19 -11.34
C VAL A 66 -3.70 -8.57 -9.98
N ARG A 67 -4.28 -7.42 -9.70
CA ARG A 67 -4.24 -6.77 -8.39
C ARG A 67 -5.66 -6.63 -7.87
N VAL A 68 -5.87 -7.03 -6.62
CA VAL A 68 -7.10 -6.72 -5.88
C VAL A 68 -6.80 -5.51 -5.00
N THR A 69 -7.46 -4.39 -5.27
CA THR A 69 -7.28 -3.15 -4.51
C THR A 69 -7.85 -3.28 -3.10
N GLU A 70 -7.54 -2.34 -2.22
CA GLU A 70 -8.15 -2.28 -0.89
C GLU A 70 -9.68 -2.04 -0.93
N ALA A 71 -10.26 -1.67 -2.07
CA ALA A 71 -11.70 -1.56 -2.26
C ALA A 71 -12.38 -2.85 -2.74
N GLY A 72 -11.61 -3.88 -3.11
CA GLY A 72 -12.13 -5.10 -3.74
C GLY A 72 -12.07 -5.09 -5.27
N THR A 73 -11.85 -3.92 -5.89
CA THR A 73 -11.74 -3.81 -7.34
C THR A 73 -10.53 -4.57 -7.86
N VAL A 74 -10.74 -5.36 -8.91
CA VAL A 74 -9.72 -6.17 -9.57
C VAL A 74 -9.26 -5.47 -10.84
N ILE A 75 -7.94 -5.30 -10.96
CA ILE A 75 -7.30 -4.62 -12.09
C ILE A 75 -6.15 -5.46 -12.66
N ALA A 76 -5.92 -5.33 -13.96
CA ALA A 76 -4.85 -6.03 -14.66
C ALA A 76 -4.10 -5.08 -15.59
N GLN A 77 -2.87 -5.44 -15.94
CA GLN A 77 -2.12 -4.75 -16.99
C GLN A 77 -2.27 -5.48 -18.33
N LEU A 78 -2.58 -4.77 -19.40
CA LEU A 78 -2.60 -5.25 -20.78
C LEU A 78 -1.42 -4.65 -21.53
N GLU A 79 -0.71 -5.49 -22.29
CA GLU A 79 0.34 -5.00 -23.19
C GLU A 79 -0.33 -4.29 -24.36
N THR A 80 0.07 -3.05 -24.62
CA THR A 80 -0.44 -2.30 -25.77
C THR A 80 0.41 -2.60 -26.99
N ASP A 81 -0.23 -2.95 -28.11
CA ASP A 81 0.41 -3.09 -29.42
C ASP A 81 0.78 -1.70 -29.97
N THR A 82 1.79 -1.04 -29.40
CA THR A 82 2.40 0.13 -30.01
C THR A 82 3.51 -0.31 -30.96
N GLU A 83 3.50 0.15 -32.21
CA GLU A 83 4.51 -0.17 -33.24
C GLU A 83 5.95 0.29 -32.90
N SER A 84 6.16 0.90 -31.73
CA SER A 84 7.47 1.24 -31.16
C SER A 84 7.92 0.19 -30.15
N ARG A 85 9.24 -0.05 -30.08
CA ARG A 85 9.92 -1.05 -29.21
C ARG A 85 9.73 -0.85 -27.68
N SER A 86 8.74 -0.10 -27.22
CA SER A 86 8.33 -0.03 -25.82
C SER A 86 7.12 -0.96 -25.63
N SER A 87 7.25 -1.93 -24.74
CA SER A 87 6.10 -2.67 -24.19
C SER A 87 5.40 -1.74 -23.20
N ASP A 88 4.59 -0.82 -23.71
CA ASP A 88 3.75 0.02 -22.86
C ASP A 88 2.57 -0.84 -22.37
N TYR A 89 2.14 -0.60 -21.13
CA TYR A 89 1.07 -1.35 -20.49
C TYR A 89 -0.05 -0.40 -20.09
N GLU A 90 -1.29 -0.78 -20.40
CA GLU A 90 -2.49 -0.09 -19.92
C GLU A 90 -3.04 -0.83 -18.71
N THR A 91 -3.52 -0.10 -17.71
CA THR A 91 -4.22 -0.72 -16.58
C THR A 91 -5.71 -0.73 -16.88
N VAL A 92 -6.34 -1.90 -16.77
CA VAL A 92 -7.76 -2.09 -17.04
C VAL A 92 -8.50 -2.65 -15.84
N TYR A 93 -9.78 -2.30 -15.75
CA TYR A 93 -10.74 -2.90 -14.82
C TYR A 93 -11.09 -4.32 -15.27
N ILE A 94 -11.13 -5.26 -14.33
CA ILE A 94 -11.56 -6.64 -14.57
C ILE A 94 -12.90 -6.91 -13.91
N GLY A 95 -13.10 -6.50 -12.67
CA GLY A 95 -14.28 -6.86 -11.90
C GLY A 95 -14.14 -6.48 -10.44
N GLU A 96 -14.99 -7.05 -9.60
CA GLU A 96 -14.93 -6.92 -8.14
C GLU A 96 -14.67 -8.28 -7.51
N LEU A 97 -13.87 -8.31 -6.45
CA LEU A 97 -13.58 -9.52 -5.69
C LEU A 97 -13.57 -9.20 -4.19
N ASP A 98 -14.55 -9.75 -3.48
CA ASP A 98 -14.46 -9.87 -2.03
C ASP A 98 -13.51 -11.02 -1.71
N LEU A 99 -12.26 -10.68 -1.37
CA LEU A 99 -11.20 -11.66 -1.23
C LEU A 99 -11.32 -12.37 0.13
N ASP A 100 -11.94 -13.55 0.11
CA ASP A 100 -12.13 -14.41 1.26
C ASP A 100 -11.52 -15.81 1.06
N GLY A 101 -11.81 -16.73 1.99
CA GLY A 101 -11.37 -18.12 1.90
C GLY A 101 -9.93 -18.35 2.36
N GLU A 102 -9.28 -19.35 1.75
CA GLU A 102 -7.97 -19.84 2.14
C GLU A 102 -7.01 -19.96 0.96
N LEU A 103 -5.72 -19.89 1.28
CA LEU A 103 -4.61 -20.13 0.37
C LEU A 103 -4.05 -21.52 0.63
N VAL A 104 -4.33 -22.43 -0.30
CA VAL A 104 -4.15 -23.87 -0.17
C VAL A 104 -2.91 -24.33 -0.92
N PRO A 105 -1.91 -24.94 -0.24
CA PRO A 105 -0.81 -25.61 -0.91
C PRO A 105 -1.31 -26.84 -1.70
N PRO A 106 -1.02 -26.96 -3.02
CA PRO A 106 -1.53 -28.06 -3.85
C PRO A 106 -1.16 -29.47 -3.35
N GLU A 107 0.04 -29.62 -2.80
CA GLU A 107 0.54 -30.91 -2.31
C GLU A 107 0.18 -31.19 -0.84
N ASN A 108 -0.32 -30.18 -0.12
CA ASN A 108 -0.62 -30.29 1.30
C ASN A 108 -1.81 -29.39 1.71
N PRO A 109 -3.05 -29.76 1.32
CA PRO A 109 -4.22 -28.91 1.55
C PRO A 109 -4.53 -28.65 3.03
N GLU A 110 -4.16 -29.57 3.93
CA GLU A 110 -4.35 -29.45 5.37
C GLU A 110 -3.54 -28.33 6.03
N ARG A 111 -2.66 -27.69 5.27
CA ARG A 111 -1.87 -26.53 5.66
C ARG A 111 -2.30 -25.25 4.95
N SER A 112 -3.57 -25.16 4.60
CA SER A 112 -4.17 -23.93 4.13
C SER A 112 -3.97 -22.80 5.15
N VAL A 113 -3.88 -21.57 4.65
CA VAL A 113 -3.82 -20.38 5.48
C VAL A 113 -4.97 -19.44 5.09
N PRO A 114 -5.74 -18.91 6.05
CA PRO A 114 -6.85 -18.01 5.73
C PRO A 114 -6.32 -16.75 5.06
N VAL A 115 -7.03 -16.21 4.06
CA VAL A 115 -6.60 -14.96 3.40
C VAL A 115 -6.67 -13.78 4.38
N SER A 116 -7.77 -13.68 5.13
CA SER A 116 -7.96 -12.72 6.22
C SER A 116 -8.18 -13.48 7.54
N PRO A 117 -7.13 -13.68 8.36
CA PRO A 117 -7.25 -14.29 9.68
C PRO A 117 -7.97 -13.35 10.67
N ASN A 118 -8.80 -13.95 11.52
CA ASN A 118 -9.55 -13.23 12.55
C ASN A 118 -8.87 -13.33 13.93
N GLY A 119 -9.30 -12.47 14.86
CA GLY A 119 -8.93 -12.56 16.28
C GLY A 119 -7.50 -12.11 16.60
N LEU A 120 -6.96 -11.19 15.80
CA LEU A 120 -5.66 -10.55 16.04
C LEU A 120 -5.85 -9.21 16.75
N ASP A 121 -5.03 -8.96 17.76
CA ASP A 121 -4.93 -7.65 18.38
C ASP A 121 -3.81 -6.81 17.72
N PRO A 122 -3.91 -5.47 17.72
CA PRO A 122 -2.84 -4.62 17.22
C PRO A 122 -1.49 -4.88 17.92
N GLY A 123 -0.47 -5.21 17.12
CA GLY A 123 0.85 -5.64 17.58
C GLY A 123 1.12 -7.14 17.42
N ASP A 124 0.09 -7.95 17.19
CA ASP A 124 0.25 -9.38 16.92
C ASP A 124 0.91 -9.66 15.57
N LEU A 125 1.59 -10.79 15.44
CA LEU A 125 2.12 -11.27 14.18
C LEU A 125 0.98 -11.56 13.22
N TRP A 126 1.15 -11.09 11.99
CA TRP A 126 0.26 -11.45 10.91
C TRP A 126 0.41 -12.94 10.58
N THR A 127 -0.70 -13.67 10.70
CA THR A 127 -0.74 -15.14 10.56
C THR A 127 -1.06 -15.60 9.13
N SER A 128 -1.08 -14.68 8.17
CA SER A 128 -1.30 -14.95 6.75
C SER A 128 -0.23 -14.29 5.87
N ILE A 129 -0.52 -14.14 4.60
CA ILE A 129 0.37 -13.55 3.61
C ILE A 129 0.44 -12.03 3.80
N TYR A 130 1.65 -11.50 3.99
CA TYR A 130 1.88 -10.06 4.02
C TYR A 130 1.96 -9.50 2.59
N ASP A 131 0.82 -9.12 2.03
CA ASP A 131 0.64 -8.53 0.70
C ASP A 131 -0.57 -7.57 0.71
N GLY A 132 -0.67 -6.69 -0.28
CA GLY A 132 -1.72 -5.67 -0.34
C GLY A 132 -1.26 -4.38 -1.02
N ALA A 133 -2.09 -3.34 -0.96
CA ALA A 133 -1.72 -2.01 -1.41
C ALA A 133 -0.68 -1.42 -0.46
N LYS A 134 0.52 -1.10 -0.97
CA LYS A 134 1.65 -0.63 -0.16
C LYS A 134 1.70 0.89 -0.07
N TYR A 135 1.82 1.39 1.15
CA TYR A 135 1.91 2.79 1.50
C TYR A 135 3.14 3.07 2.38
N SER A 136 3.43 4.34 2.62
CA SER A 136 4.52 4.78 3.48
C SER A 136 4.10 5.96 4.35
N PHE A 137 4.77 6.09 5.49
CA PHE A 137 4.54 7.19 6.42
C PHE A 137 5.81 7.57 7.18
N ASN A 138 5.86 8.81 7.64
CA ASN A 138 6.89 9.32 8.54
C ASN A 138 6.31 10.49 9.34
N GLY A 139 6.34 10.39 10.67
CA GLY A 139 5.68 11.37 11.55
C GLY A 139 4.19 11.47 11.24
N GLY A 140 3.73 12.67 10.86
CA GLY A 140 2.34 12.91 10.45
C GLY A 140 2.06 12.78 8.96
N ARG A 141 3.05 12.45 8.13
CA ARG A 141 2.91 12.43 6.66
C ARG A 141 2.71 11.00 6.18
N PHE A 142 1.78 10.83 5.24
CA PHE A 142 1.45 9.55 4.61
C PHE A 142 1.47 9.73 3.10
N TRP A 143 2.04 8.77 2.38
CA TRP A 143 2.09 8.82 0.93
C TRP A 143 2.10 7.43 0.29
N TRP A 144 1.53 7.37 -0.91
CA TRP A 144 1.68 6.27 -1.83
C TRP A 144 2.76 6.62 -2.84
N LYS A 145 3.59 5.65 -3.25
CA LYS A 145 4.60 5.86 -4.28
C LYS A 145 4.16 5.18 -5.55
N ASN A 146 3.98 5.96 -6.62
CA ASN A 146 3.64 5.43 -7.92
C ASN A 146 4.78 4.53 -8.45
N GLY A 147 4.45 3.29 -8.79
CA GLY A 147 5.40 2.31 -9.28
C GLY A 147 6.00 2.69 -10.64
N GLU A 148 5.26 3.41 -11.47
CA GLU A 148 5.64 3.81 -12.82
C GLU A 148 6.34 5.17 -12.79
N THR A 149 5.64 6.22 -12.37
CA THR A 149 6.15 7.61 -12.39
C THR A 149 7.15 7.90 -11.26
N LYS A 150 7.23 7.03 -10.25
CA LYS A 150 8.03 7.20 -9.02
C LYS A 150 7.62 8.37 -8.14
N LEU A 151 6.55 9.10 -8.47
CA LEU A 151 6.04 10.22 -7.71
C LEU A 151 5.40 9.78 -6.39
N HIS A 152 5.36 10.68 -5.41
CA HIS A 152 4.74 10.46 -4.11
C HIS A 152 3.41 11.22 -4.03
N HIS A 153 2.32 10.49 -3.77
CA HIS A 153 0.96 11.00 -3.67
C HIS A 153 0.56 11.03 -2.20
N SER A 154 0.22 12.20 -1.65
CA SER A 154 -0.12 12.37 -0.22
C SER A 154 -1.56 11.94 0.07
N PHE A 155 -1.85 11.51 1.30
CA PHE A 155 -3.22 11.17 1.72
C PHE A 155 -3.48 11.23 3.25
N ALA A 156 -2.66 11.96 4.02
CA ALA A 156 -2.65 11.83 5.48
C ALA A 156 -4.00 12.00 6.20
N GLU A 157 -4.95 12.73 5.62
CA GLU A 157 -6.25 13.03 6.23
C GLU A 157 -7.29 11.90 6.07
N THR A 158 -7.01 10.87 5.26
CA THR A 158 -7.98 9.80 4.96
C THR A 158 -7.96 8.64 5.95
N LEU A 159 -6.91 8.52 6.78
CA LEU A 159 -6.79 7.40 7.71
C LEU A 159 -7.42 7.69 9.09
N PRO A 160 -8.21 6.74 9.64
CA PRO A 160 -8.70 6.84 11.01
C PRO A 160 -7.57 7.01 12.03
N SER A 161 -7.79 7.89 13.03
CA SER A 161 -6.80 8.21 14.06
C SER A 161 -6.29 6.97 14.82
N ARG A 162 -7.15 5.95 15.00
CA ARG A 162 -6.77 4.66 15.60
C ARG A 162 -5.66 3.95 14.81
N ILE A 163 -5.72 3.94 13.49
CA ILE A 163 -4.70 3.34 12.62
C ILE A 163 -3.42 4.18 12.65
N VAL A 164 -3.56 5.51 12.55
CA VAL A 164 -2.42 6.45 12.58
C VAL A 164 -1.64 6.35 13.89
N ASN A 165 -2.34 6.33 15.03
CA ASN A 165 -1.73 6.23 16.35
C ASN A 165 -1.01 4.89 16.53
N GLU A 166 -1.61 3.81 16.05
CA GLU A 166 -1.05 2.47 16.17
C GLU A 166 0.19 2.27 15.28
N LEU A 167 0.15 2.77 14.04
CA LEU A 167 1.33 2.82 13.17
C LEU A 167 2.48 3.59 13.84
N LYS A 168 2.20 4.76 14.43
CA LYS A 168 3.21 5.55 15.15
C LYS A 168 3.74 4.84 16.40
N ARG A 169 2.89 4.10 17.12
CA ARG A 169 3.28 3.30 18.28
C ARG A 169 4.24 2.18 17.89
N LEU A 170 3.89 1.41 16.85
CA LEU A 170 4.67 0.27 16.37
C LEU A 170 5.94 0.70 15.63
N ARG A 171 5.89 1.81 14.89
CA ARG A 171 6.93 2.29 13.98
C ARG A 171 7.12 3.81 14.15
N PRO A 172 7.70 4.26 15.28
CA PRO A 172 7.85 5.69 15.60
C PRO A 172 8.72 6.45 14.60
N ASP A 173 9.72 5.78 14.01
CA ASP A 173 10.61 6.34 12.99
C ASP A 173 9.96 6.37 11.58
N GLY A 174 8.71 5.93 11.46
CA GLY A 174 8.04 5.73 10.18
C GLY A 174 8.38 4.39 9.50
N GLY A 175 7.86 4.24 8.29
CA GLY A 175 7.99 3.00 7.54
C GLY A 175 6.96 2.82 6.44
N SER A 176 6.86 1.58 5.98
CA SER A 176 5.80 1.15 5.08
C SER A 176 4.73 0.37 5.83
N PHE A 177 3.52 0.42 5.30
CA PHE A 177 2.42 -0.45 5.69
C PHE A 177 1.70 -0.94 4.44
N GLN A 178 0.90 -1.99 4.58
CA GLN A 178 0.06 -2.55 3.54
C GLN A 178 -1.38 -2.57 4.00
N ILE A 179 -2.32 -2.41 3.07
CA ILE A 179 -3.74 -2.60 3.30
C ILE A 179 -4.19 -3.77 2.42
N THR A 180 -4.79 -4.80 3.02
CA THR A 180 -5.35 -5.94 2.29
C THR A 180 -6.71 -5.58 1.66
N PRO A 181 -7.23 -6.36 0.71
CA PRO A 181 -8.57 -6.15 0.16
C PRO A 181 -9.69 -6.26 1.21
N ALA A 182 -9.45 -7.05 2.26
CA ALA A 182 -10.34 -7.16 3.40
C ALA A 182 -10.29 -5.94 4.33
N GLY A 183 -9.36 -4.99 4.14
CA GLY A 183 -9.21 -3.81 4.98
C GLY A 183 -8.20 -3.96 6.12
N ASP A 184 -7.52 -5.11 6.24
CA ASP A 184 -6.51 -5.30 7.27
C ASP A 184 -5.27 -4.46 6.99
N VAL A 185 -4.85 -3.69 8.00
CA VAL A 185 -3.67 -2.84 7.95
C VAL A 185 -2.51 -3.58 8.60
N LEU A 186 -1.43 -3.71 7.85
CA LEU A 186 -0.26 -4.49 8.23
C LEU A 186 0.99 -3.62 8.15
N THR A 187 1.89 -3.73 9.11
CA THR A 187 3.24 -3.18 8.99
C THR A 187 4.27 -4.29 9.21
N GLN A 188 5.54 -3.94 9.15
CA GLN A 188 6.62 -4.86 9.48
C GLN A 188 7.42 -4.30 10.65
N LEU A 189 7.92 -5.14 11.55
CA LEU A 189 8.85 -4.72 12.60
C LEU A 189 10.21 -5.38 12.39
N PRO A 190 11.33 -4.67 12.61
CA PRO A 190 12.64 -5.32 12.70
C PRO A 190 12.60 -6.36 13.81
N THR A 191 13.16 -7.55 13.57
CA THR A 191 13.25 -8.64 14.56
C THR A 191 13.88 -8.18 15.88
N ALA A 192 14.87 -7.27 15.82
CA ALA A 192 15.54 -6.68 16.98
C ALA A 192 14.65 -5.75 17.82
N LYS A 193 13.57 -5.21 17.24
CA LYS A 193 12.60 -4.31 17.89
C LYS A 193 11.26 -5.00 18.19
N SER A 194 11.12 -6.30 17.92
CA SER A 194 9.89 -7.05 18.18
C SER A 194 9.67 -7.27 19.69
N PRO A 195 8.43 -7.11 20.20
CA PRO A 195 8.15 -7.36 21.62
C PRO A 195 8.35 -8.84 22.02
N PRO A 196 8.49 -9.16 23.32
CA PRO A 196 8.91 -10.49 23.80
C PRO A 196 7.97 -11.64 23.44
N ASP A 197 6.66 -11.37 23.43
CA ASP A 197 5.55 -12.24 23.04
C ASP A 197 5.60 -12.66 21.57
N VAL A 198 6.19 -11.84 20.69
CA VAL A 198 6.40 -12.15 19.26
C VAL A 198 7.12 -13.49 19.07
N ARG A 199 8.00 -13.89 19.99
CA ARG A 199 8.69 -15.19 19.91
C ARG A 199 7.74 -16.37 20.09
N GLU A 200 6.74 -16.25 20.94
CA GLU A 200 5.73 -17.28 21.16
C GLU A 200 4.78 -17.33 19.96
N GLN A 201 4.24 -16.18 19.55
CA GLN A 201 3.41 -16.07 18.35
C GLN A 201 4.14 -16.62 17.10
N PHE A 202 5.45 -16.35 16.98
CA PHE A 202 6.25 -16.89 15.88
C PHE A 202 6.32 -18.42 15.90
N ARG A 203 6.35 -19.06 17.08
CA ARG A 203 6.31 -20.53 17.17
C ARG A 203 4.97 -21.08 16.72
N ASP A 204 3.91 -20.32 16.90
CA ASP A 204 2.55 -20.75 16.57
C ASP A 204 2.15 -20.41 15.13
N LEU A 205 2.92 -19.58 14.41
CA LEU A 205 2.68 -19.29 13.00
C LEU A 205 2.59 -20.58 12.14
N PRO A 206 1.70 -20.60 11.13
CA PRO A 206 1.66 -21.69 10.15
C PRO A 206 3.03 -21.90 9.48
N SER A 207 3.35 -23.15 9.15
CA SER A 207 4.63 -23.50 8.52
C SER A 207 4.87 -22.79 7.18
N GLU A 208 3.80 -22.52 6.46
CA GLU A 208 3.72 -21.91 5.15
C GLU A 208 4.11 -20.43 5.28
N VAL A 209 3.53 -19.74 6.25
CA VAL A 209 3.88 -18.36 6.60
C VAL A 209 5.33 -18.28 7.04
N LYS A 210 5.80 -19.16 7.93
CA LYS A 210 7.23 -19.22 8.33
C LYS A 210 8.15 -19.43 7.13
N ARG A 211 7.77 -20.28 6.18
CA ARG A 211 8.55 -20.55 4.97
C ARG A 211 8.61 -19.32 4.06
N ILE A 212 7.51 -18.59 3.93
CA ILE A 212 7.44 -17.32 3.19
C ILE A 212 8.32 -16.26 3.85
N LEU A 213 8.27 -16.12 5.18
CA LEU A 213 9.16 -15.22 5.92
C LEU A 213 10.63 -15.57 5.71
N LYS A 214 10.98 -16.86 5.77
CA LYS A 214 12.34 -17.32 5.46
C LYS A 214 12.75 -16.94 4.04
N LEU A 215 11.90 -17.16 3.04
CA LEU A 215 12.21 -16.81 1.65
C LEU A 215 12.42 -15.30 1.47
N ARG A 216 11.59 -14.47 2.12
CA ARG A 216 11.71 -13.02 2.09
C ARG A 216 12.99 -12.52 2.77
N ARG A 217 13.39 -13.14 3.87
CA ARG A 217 14.68 -12.86 4.53
C ARG A 217 15.85 -13.26 3.65
N ASP A 218 15.86 -14.49 3.16
CA ASP A 218 17.01 -15.06 2.45
C ASP A 218 17.19 -14.46 1.04
N ARG A 219 16.11 -14.10 0.34
CA ARG A 219 16.16 -13.53 -1.03
C ARG A 219 15.99 -12.01 -1.07
N GLY A 220 15.16 -11.46 -0.20
CA GLY A 220 14.89 -10.02 -0.14
C GLY A 220 15.84 -9.26 0.78
N ASN A 221 16.67 -9.96 1.58
CA ASN A 221 17.51 -9.38 2.62
C ASN A 221 16.69 -8.53 3.62
N VAL A 222 15.46 -8.97 3.91
CA VAL A 222 14.53 -8.28 4.81
C VAL A 222 14.42 -9.06 6.11
N ASP A 223 15.04 -8.56 7.18
CA ASP A 223 14.91 -9.15 8.52
C ASP A 223 13.79 -8.47 9.32
N MET A 224 12.55 -8.64 8.83
CA MET A 224 11.37 -7.99 9.38
C MET A 224 10.19 -8.96 9.48
N LEU A 225 9.40 -8.83 10.55
CA LEU A 225 8.21 -9.63 10.80
C LEU A 225 6.94 -8.81 10.53
N PRO A 226 5.95 -9.35 9.79
CA PRO A 226 4.69 -8.67 9.56
C PRO A 226 3.84 -8.68 10.83
N VAL A 227 3.24 -7.53 11.12
CA VAL A 227 2.48 -7.27 12.34
C VAL A 227 1.16 -6.60 11.97
N TYR A 228 0.09 -7.04 12.64
CA TYR A 228 -1.23 -6.47 12.51
C TYR A 228 -1.31 -5.11 13.20
N VAL A 229 -1.90 -4.13 12.52
CA VAL A 229 -2.08 -2.76 13.02
C VAL A 229 -3.55 -2.52 13.38
N GLY A 230 -4.47 -3.13 12.64
CA GLY A 230 -5.90 -2.91 12.80
C GLY A 230 -6.63 -3.11 11.48
N HIS A 231 -7.90 -2.77 11.46
CA HIS A 231 -8.79 -2.96 10.30
C HIS A 231 -9.32 -1.61 9.79
N LEU A 232 -9.56 -1.43 8.50
CA LEU A 232 -10.27 -0.28 7.93
C LEU A 232 -11.68 -0.70 7.54
N GLU A 233 -12.68 0.09 7.94
CA GLU A 233 -14.06 -0.19 7.56
C GLU A 233 -14.25 0.08 6.06
N GLN A 234 -15.34 -0.42 5.49
CA GLN A 234 -15.65 -0.20 4.06
C GLN A 234 -15.76 1.29 3.68
N ASN A 235 -16.16 2.16 4.61
CA ASN A 235 -16.24 3.60 4.36
C ASN A 235 -14.89 4.32 4.47
N ASP A 236 -13.87 3.65 5.02
CA ASP A 236 -12.51 4.17 5.11
C ASP A 236 -11.65 3.73 3.89
N ARG A 237 -12.27 3.08 2.90
CA ARG A 237 -11.62 2.54 1.69
C ARG A 237 -12.46 2.79 0.43
N PRO A 238 -11.86 3.01 -0.75
CA PRO A 238 -10.41 3.05 -1.01
C PRO A 238 -9.70 4.25 -0.38
N ILE A 239 -8.37 4.17 -0.29
CA ILE A 239 -7.56 5.32 0.13
C ILE A 239 -7.46 6.27 -1.06
N GLU A 240 -8.20 7.38 -1.00
CA GLU A 240 -8.01 8.48 -1.94
C GLU A 240 -6.61 9.06 -1.75
N VAL A 241 -5.89 9.22 -2.86
CA VAL A 241 -4.55 9.83 -2.86
C VAL A 241 -4.56 11.05 -3.78
N GLU A 242 -3.90 12.10 -3.34
CA GLU A 242 -3.84 13.36 -4.07
C GLU A 242 -2.82 13.27 -5.21
N GLU A 243 -3.13 13.89 -6.34
CA GLU A 243 -2.14 14.09 -7.40
C GLU A 243 -1.06 15.07 -6.91
N PRO A 244 0.23 14.73 -7.04
CA PRO A 244 1.30 15.59 -6.59
C PRO A 244 1.38 16.84 -7.46
N THR A 245 1.39 18.01 -6.83
CA THR A 245 1.70 19.28 -7.50
C THR A 245 3.07 19.20 -8.15
N ARG A 246 3.14 19.47 -9.45
CA ARG A 246 4.42 19.54 -10.17
C ARG A 246 4.90 20.98 -10.18
N LEU A 247 6.22 21.15 -10.11
CA LEU A 247 6.85 22.48 -10.24
C LEU A 247 6.58 23.16 -11.59
N THR A 248 6.13 22.39 -12.58
CA THR A 248 5.80 22.86 -13.92
C THR A 248 4.32 23.16 -14.11
N ASP A 249 3.48 22.85 -13.13
CA ASP A 249 2.05 23.13 -13.22
C ASP A 249 1.84 24.65 -13.10
N PRO A 250 0.93 25.23 -13.89
CA PRO A 250 0.59 26.63 -13.73
C PRO A 250 -0.03 26.86 -12.34
N LEU A 251 0.30 27.99 -11.72
CA LEU A 251 -0.36 28.41 -10.49
C LEU A 251 -1.84 28.72 -10.79
N SER A 252 -2.73 28.29 -9.90
CA SER A 252 -4.12 28.73 -9.91
C SER A 252 -4.23 30.18 -9.42
N GLU A 253 -5.32 30.87 -9.79
CA GLU A 253 -5.58 32.25 -9.33
C GLU A 253 -5.56 32.36 -7.78
N GLN A 254 -5.99 31.30 -7.08
CA GLN A 254 -5.99 31.26 -5.62
C GLN A 254 -4.58 31.10 -5.04
N GLU A 255 -3.72 30.29 -5.67
CA GLU A 255 -2.32 30.13 -5.27
C GLU A 255 -1.52 31.41 -5.55
N GLU A 256 -1.73 32.02 -6.72
CA GLU A 256 -1.14 33.32 -7.05
C GLU A 256 -1.53 34.38 -6.00
N ALA A 257 -2.83 34.54 -5.72
CA ALA A 257 -3.30 35.49 -4.72
C ALA A 257 -2.76 35.21 -3.30
N SER A 258 -2.63 33.94 -2.92
CA SER A 258 -2.05 33.54 -1.63
C SER A 258 -0.56 33.87 -1.55
N LEU A 259 0.19 33.63 -2.63
CA LEU A 259 1.61 33.95 -2.72
C LEU A 259 1.84 35.47 -2.72
N GLU A 260 1.00 36.24 -3.41
CA GLU A 260 1.01 37.70 -3.38
C GLU A 260 0.69 38.24 -1.99
N ALA A 261 -0.31 37.70 -1.30
CA ALA A 261 -0.64 38.10 0.06
C ALA A 261 0.48 37.79 1.07
N TRP A 262 1.15 36.65 0.91
CA TRP A 262 2.32 36.28 1.70
C TRP A 262 3.52 37.19 1.41
N ALA A 263 3.78 37.49 0.14
CA ALA A 263 4.83 38.43 -0.27
C ALA A 263 4.57 39.85 0.26
N ALA A 264 3.31 40.30 0.24
CA ALA A 264 2.92 41.59 0.80
C ALA A 264 3.16 41.67 2.32
N HIS A 265 2.95 40.58 3.06
CA HIS A 265 3.27 40.50 4.49
C HIS A 265 4.78 40.54 4.75
N MET A 266 5.60 39.93 3.90
CA MET A 266 7.06 40.01 4.04
C MET A 266 7.61 41.41 3.77
N GLY A 267 6.98 42.16 2.86
CA GLY A 267 7.32 43.57 2.61
C GLY A 267 6.90 44.54 3.71
N SER A 268 6.22 44.06 4.77
CA SER A 268 5.74 44.86 5.89
C SER A 268 6.61 44.81 7.16
N TYR A 269 7.82 44.24 7.07
CA TYR A 269 8.83 44.48 8.09
C TYR A 269 9.24 45.96 8.05
N GLU A 270 8.68 46.76 8.97
CA GLU A 270 9.19 48.10 9.23
C GLU A 270 10.63 47.96 9.75
N GLU A 271 11.54 48.76 9.19
CA GLU A 271 12.96 48.84 9.55
C GLU A 271 13.20 49.17 11.04
N SER A 272 12.13 49.47 11.79
CA SER A 272 12.08 49.74 13.23
C SER A 272 12.19 48.51 14.13
N ASP A 273 12.02 47.29 13.62
CA ASP A 273 12.15 46.04 14.42
C ASP A 273 13.56 45.45 14.42
N LEU A 274 14.51 46.05 13.70
CA LEU A 274 15.94 45.72 13.80
C LEU A 274 16.55 46.53 14.94
N SER A 275 16.40 46.07 16.18
CA SER A 275 17.25 46.56 17.27
C SER A 275 18.70 46.18 16.99
N GLU A 276 19.62 47.15 17.01
CA GLU A 276 21.08 46.95 16.85
C GLU A 276 21.71 45.97 17.88
N GLU A 277 20.93 45.41 18.80
CA GLU A 277 21.37 44.49 19.86
C GLU A 277 21.42 43.00 19.44
N ASP A 278 20.86 42.60 18.29
CA ASP A 278 20.83 41.18 17.85
C ASP A 278 22.11 40.70 17.14
N HIS A 279 23.17 41.52 17.15
CA HIS A 279 24.51 41.15 16.67
C HIS A 279 25.59 41.38 17.74
N GLN A 280 25.37 40.91 18.96
CA GLN A 280 26.50 40.50 19.81
C GLN A 280 26.76 39.00 19.63
N LEU A 281 27.74 38.69 18.78
CA LEU A 281 28.45 37.43 18.85
C LEU A 281 29.09 37.34 20.24
N ASP A 282 28.58 36.44 21.06
CA ASP A 282 29.23 35.99 22.31
C ASP A 282 30.54 35.28 21.94
N ASP A 283 31.61 36.06 21.72
CA ASP A 283 32.97 35.53 21.71
C ASP A 283 33.53 35.56 23.14
N THR A 284 32.98 34.67 23.97
CA THR A 284 33.62 34.27 25.22
C THR A 284 34.74 33.30 24.86
N GLY A 285 35.96 33.84 24.81
CA GLY A 285 37.14 33.13 24.32
C GLY A 285 37.60 31.94 25.17
N GLU A 286 38.40 31.09 24.53
CA GLU A 286 39.43 30.27 25.17
C GLU A 286 40.52 29.87 24.15
N GLY A 287 41.79 30.19 24.45
CA GLY A 287 42.92 29.35 24.05
C GLY A 287 43.98 29.91 23.09
N ARG A 288 44.84 30.82 23.55
CA ARG A 288 46.30 30.61 23.76
C ARG A 288 47.05 31.91 24.07
#